data_AF-A0A2M6W2M0-F1
#
_entry.id   AF-A0A2M6W2M0-F1
#
_cell.length_a   1.000
_cell.length_b   1.000
_cell.length_c   1.000
_cell.angle_alpha   90.00
_cell.angle_beta   90.00
_cell.angle_gamma   90.00
#
_symmetry.space_group_name_H-M   'P 1'
#
loop_
_entity.id
_entity.type
_entity.pdbx_description
1 polymer ?
#
loop_
_entity_poly.entity_id
_entity_poly.type
_entity_poly.pdbx_seq_one_letter_code
_entity_poly.pdbx_strand_id
1 'polypeptide(L)'
;MKYLNYLRPAIIGAIIIFSLFGVGQTGLAGPNVNLYTSNVAGKSGFDTNVTNTTLSETIGQIIRVVLTMTASLFLALTVYAGILWMTAGGSEEKVGKATKILYMSIIGLIIVFAAYGITTFVLWAVMQGVQESNCPWGPGTC
;
A
#
# COMPACT_ATOMS: atom_id res chain seq x y z
N MET A 1 -16.85 -23.22 23.75
CA MET A 1 -15.73 -23.94 23.09
C MET A 1 -15.83 -24.04 21.56
N LYS A 2 -16.95 -23.71 20.90
CA LYS A 2 -17.06 -23.77 19.42
C LYS A 2 -16.28 -22.67 18.66
N TYR A 3 -16.07 -21.52 19.28
CA TYR A 3 -15.41 -20.35 18.67
C TYR A 3 -13.89 -20.54 18.49
N LEU A 4 -13.26 -21.39 19.30
CA LEU A 4 -11.82 -21.64 19.29
C LEU A 4 -11.38 -22.54 18.11
N ASN A 5 -12.29 -23.36 17.57
CA ASN A 5 -12.01 -24.26 16.44
C ASN A 5 -12.21 -23.60 15.07
N TYR A 6 -12.94 -22.50 14.99
CA TYR A 6 -13.06 -21.69 13.76
C TYR A 6 -11.97 -20.60 13.65
N LEU A 7 -11.40 -20.20 14.79
CA LEU A 7 -10.33 -19.21 14.87
C LEU A 7 -8.97 -19.74 14.36
N ARG A 8 -8.67 -21.02 14.61
CA ARG A 8 -7.40 -21.67 14.18
C ARG A 8 -7.20 -21.69 12.66
N PRO A 9 -8.16 -22.14 11.81
CA PRO A 9 -7.96 -22.15 10.37
C PRO A 9 -7.92 -20.75 9.73
N ALA A 10 -8.57 -19.73 10.32
CA ALA A 10 -8.54 -18.36 9.82
C ALA A 10 -7.18 -17.66 10.07
N ILE A 11 -6.58 -17.89 11.23
CA ILE A 11 -5.22 -17.38 11.56
C ILE A 11 -4.17 -18.11 10.71
N ILE A 12 -4.32 -19.42 10.51
CA ILE A 12 -3.44 -20.21 9.64
C ILE A 12 -3.59 -19.78 8.17
N GLY A 13 -4.81 -19.49 7.70
CA GLY A 13 -5.05 -18.93 6.36
C GLY A 13 -4.38 -17.57 6.16
N ALA A 14 -4.45 -16.69 7.15
CA ALA A 14 -3.75 -15.40 7.12
C ALA A 14 -2.22 -15.57 7.12
N ILE A 15 -1.66 -16.51 7.88
CA ILE A 15 -0.22 -16.82 7.91
C ILE A 15 0.25 -17.45 6.58
N ILE A 16 -0.56 -18.32 5.96
CA ILE A 16 -0.25 -18.93 4.66
C ILE A 16 -0.29 -17.88 3.55
N ILE A 17 -1.30 -17.00 3.54
CA ILE A 17 -1.39 -15.88 2.59
C ILE A 17 -0.23 -14.90 2.80
N PHE A 18 0.15 -14.65 4.06
CA PHE A 18 1.31 -13.83 4.43
C PHE A 18 2.64 -14.44 3.94
N SER A 19 2.82 -15.75 4.09
CA SER A 19 4.01 -16.47 3.61
C SER A 19 4.08 -16.54 2.07
N LEU A 20 2.94 -16.61 1.39
CA LEU A 20 2.85 -16.56 -0.07
C LEU A 20 3.11 -15.14 -0.61
N PHE A 21 2.62 -14.10 0.08
CA PHE A 21 2.86 -12.70 -0.30
C PHE A 21 4.26 -12.18 0.06
N GLY A 22 4.87 -12.68 1.13
CA GLY A 22 6.21 -12.29 1.58
C GLY A 22 7.33 -12.80 0.67
N VAL A 23 7.18 -14.02 0.12
CA VAL A 23 8.17 -14.59 -0.81
C VAL A 23 7.90 -14.15 -2.27
N GLY A 24 6.63 -13.99 -2.66
CA GLY A 24 6.23 -13.61 -4.03
C GLY A 24 6.55 -12.17 -4.44
N GLN A 25 6.80 -11.25 -3.51
CA GLN A 25 7.10 -9.84 -3.82
C GLN A 25 8.58 -9.54 -4.11
N THR A 26 9.48 -10.49 -3.87
CA THR A 26 10.91 -10.32 -4.22
C THR A 26 11.17 -10.55 -5.72
N GLY A 27 10.33 -11.34 -6.40
CA GLY A 27 10.43 -11.62 -7.84
C GLY A 27 9.48 -10.82 -8.74
N LEU A 28 8.46 -10.17 -8.17
CA LEU A 28 7.50 -9.31 -8.87
C LEU A 28 7.57 -7.90 -8.27
N ALA A 29 8.66 -7.20 -8.56
CA ALA A 29 8.71 -5.76 -8.39
C ALA A 29 7.56 -5.14 -9.18
N GLY A 30 6.54 -4.65 -8.46
CA GLY A 30 5.67 -3.60 -8.98
C GLY A 30 6.52 -2.36 -9.28
N PRO A 31 5.98 -1.41 -10.04
CA PRO A 31 6.75 -0.55 -10.92
C PRO A 31 7.97 0.01 -10.19
N ASN A 32 9.13 -0.35 -10.70
CA ASN A 32 10.43 0.08 -10.24
C ASN A 32 10.37 1.59 -10.02
N VAL A 33 10.40 2.00 -8.75
CA VAL A 33 10.41 3.42 -8.34
C VAL A 33 11.51 4.20 -9.06
N ASN A 34 12.56 3.49 -9.48
CA ASN A 34 13.61 3.92 -10.40
C ASN A 34 13.09 4.60 -11.67
N LEU A 35 12.00 4.13 -12.31
CA LEU A 35 11.43 4.79 -13.49
C LEU A 35 10.82 6.16 -13.15
N TYR A 36 10.13 6.28 -12.02
CA TYR A 36 9.50 7.54 -11.62
C TYR A 36 10.53 8.53 -11.06
N THR A 37 11.49 8.07 -10.25
CA THR A 37 12.56 8.93 -9.74
C THR A 37 13.53 9.37 -10.83
N SER A 38 13.81 8.53 -11.85
CA SER A 38 14.66 8.93 -12.98
C SER A 38 13.98 9.95 -13.89
N ASN A 39 12.65 9.85 -14.10
CA ASN A 39 11.89 10.84 -14.85
C ASN A 39 11.73 12.17 -14.08
N VAL A 40 11.57 12.11 -12.76
CA VAL A 40 11.51 13.31 -11.92
C VAL A 40 12.89 13.97 -11.80
N ALA A 41 13.97 13.20 -11.57
CA ALA A 41 15.34 13.71 -11.50
C ALA A 41 15.83 14.29 -12.83
N GLY A 42 15.54 13.62 -13.95
CA GLY A 42 15.87 14.11 -15.29
C GLY A 42 15.08 15.36 -15.69
N LYS A 43 13.87 15.56 -15.14
CA LYS A 43 13.09 16.79 -15.34
C LYS A 43 13.51 17.92 -14.39
N SER A 44 14.04 17.62 -13.21
CA SER A 44 14.48 18.63 -12.23
C SER A 44 15.96 19.06 -12.36
N GLY A 45 16.66 18.62 -13.41
CA GLY A 45 18.04 19.04 -13.70
C GLY A 45 19.11 18.36 -12.83
N PHE A 46 18.77 17.26 -12.15
CA PHE A 46 19.73 16.46 -11.38
C PHE A 46 20.27 15.32 -12.25
N ASP A 47 21.58 15.06 -12.13
CA ASP A 47 22.30 14.02 -12.89
C ASP A 47 21.63 12.66 -12.67
N THR A 48 21.18 12.01 -13.74
CA THR A 48 20.52 10.69 -13.68
C THR A 48 21.50 9.55 -13.43
N ASN A 49 22.80 9.86 -13.41
CA ASN A 49 23.90 8.92 -13.14
C ASN A 49 24.42 9.00 -11.69
N VAL A 50 23.60 9.38 -10.70
CA VAL A 50 24.01 9.21 -9.29
C VAL A 50 23.57 7.86 -8.73
N THR A 51 24.55 7.05 -8.36
CA THR A 51 24.49 5.83 -7.53
C THR A 51 23.79 6.03 -6.17
N ASN A 52 23.30 7.25 -5.88
CA ASN A 52 22.69 7.68 -4.62
C ASN A 52 21.15 7.68 -4.63
N THR A 53 20.50 7.25 -5.72
CA THR A 53 19.04 6.97 -5.72
C THR A 53 18.67 5.78 -4.82
N THR A 54 19.66 5.07 -4.30
CA THR A 54 19.54 3.95 -3.37
C THR A 54 18.73 4.30 -2.12
N LEU A 55 18.80 5.52 -1.58
CA LEU A 55 18.00 5.89 -0.41
C LEU A 55 16.51 5.95 -0.74
N SER A 56 16.13 6.67 -1.79
CA SER A 56 14.73 6.76 -2.23
C SER A 56 14.20 5.40 -2.70
N GLU A 57 15.05 4.58 -3.32
CA GLU A 57 14.71 3.22 -3.74
C GLU A 57 14.51 2.27 -2.55
N THR A 58 15.42 2.31 -1.57
CA THR A 58 15.32 1.51 -0.34
C THR A 58 14.09 1.91 0.47
N ILE A 59 13.83 3.21 0.61
CA ILE A 59 12.65 3.73 1.31
C ILE A 59 11.38 3.34 0.56
N GLY A 60 11.36 3.44 -0.76
CA GLY A 60 10.22 2.99 -1.60
C GLY A 60 9.92 1.50 -1.44
N GLN A 61 10.96 0.66 -1.41
CA GLN A 61 10.80 -0.78 -1.13
C GLN A 61 10.28 -1.04 0.28
N ILE A 62 10.82 -0.37 1.30
CA ILE A 62 10.37 -0.52 2.69
C ILE A 62 8.90 -0.11 2.84
N ILE A 63 8.51 1.05 2.30
CA ILE A 63 7.13 1.54 2.33
C ILE A 63 6.19 0.52 1.68
N ARG A 64 6.58 -0.06 0.53
CA ARG A 64 5.77 -1.06 -0.17
C ARG A 64 5.61 -2.35 0.64
N VAL A 65 6.67 -2.82 1.29
CA VAL A 65 6.61 -3.98 2.19
C VAL A 65 5.68 -3.69 3.36
N VAL A 66 5.82 -2.53 4.01
CA VAL A 66 4.99 -2.16 5.16
C VAL A 66 3.51 -1.95 4.75
N LEU A 67 3.24 -1.34 3.59
CA LEU A 67 1.88 -1.15 3.08
C LEU A 67 1.19 -2.48 2.80
N THR A 68 1.88 -3.42 2.16
CA THR A 68 1.30 -4.74 1.84
C THR A 68 1.09 -5.58 3.09
N MET A 69 2.01 -5.50 4.07
CA MET A 69 1.85 -6.14 5.38
C MET A 69 0.61 -5.61 6.11
N THR A 70 0.45 -4.28 6.11
CA THR A 70 -0.67 -3.60 6.78
C THR A 70 -1.99 -3.92 6.09
N ALA A 71 -2.07 -3.82 4.77
CA ALA A 71 -3.28 -4.10 4.00
C ALA A 71 -3.77 -5.54 4.19
N SER A 72 -2.85 -6.51 4.21
CA SER A 72 -3.18 -7.92 4.47
C SER A 72 -3.80 -8.12 5.86
N LEU A 73 -3.26 -7.45 6.89
CA LEU A 73 -3.79 -7.50 8.24
C LEU A 73 -5.23 -6.94 8.34
N PHE A 74 -5.48 -5.79 7.71
CA PHE A 74 -6.82 -5.17 7.67
C PHE A 74 -7.83 -6.04 6.91
N LEU A 75 -7.42 -6.70 5.83
CA LEU A 75 -8.26 -7.66 5.11
C LEU A 75 -8.65 -8.83 6.01
N ALA A 76 -7.69 -9.40 6.75
CA ALA A 76 -7.94 -10.51 7.68
C ALA A 76 -8.92 -10.13 8.81
N LEU A 77 -8.77 -8.93 9.38
CA LEU A 77 -9.69 -8.39 10.39
C LEU A 77 -11.11 -8.18 9.85
N THR A 78 -11.24 -7.75 8.60
CA THR A 78 -12.53 -7.55 7.93
C THR A 78 -13.26 -8.88 7.75
N VAL A 79 -12.57 -9.93 7.30
CA VAL A 79 -13.13 -11.28 7.17
C VAL A 79 -13.54 -11.83 8.54
N TYR A 80 -12.72 -11.64 9.58
CA TYR A 80 -13.05 -12.05 10.94
C TYR A 80 -14.32 -11.38 11.47
N ALA A 81 -14.44 -10.07 11.27
CA ALA A 81 -15.61 -9.32 11.69
C ALA A 81 -16.87 -9.72 10.90
N GLY A 82 -16.74 -10.02 9.61
CA GLY A 82 -17.83 -10.55 8.78
C GLY A 82 -18.38 -11.89 9.29
N ILE A 83 -17.50 -12.82 9.64
CA ILE A 83 -17.91 -14.11 10.22
C ILE A 83 -18.54 -13.91 11.60
N LEU A 84 -18.00 -13.01 12.42
CA LEU A 84 -18.56 -12.68 13.73
C LEU A 84 -19.98 -12.11 13.61
N TRP A 85 -20.25 -11.32 12.58
CA TRP A 85 -21.58 -10.78 12.30
C TRP A 85 -22.56 -11.87 11.86
N MET A 86 -22.16 -12.76 10.94
CA MET A 86 -22.99 -13.87 10.48
C MET A 86 -23.28 -14.91 11.58
N THR A 87 -22.38 -15.06 12.55
CA THR A 87 -22.52 -16.03 13.66
C THR A 87 -23.16 -15.43 14.93
N ALA A 88 -23.59 -14.17 14.88
CA ALA A 88 -24.16 -13.47 16.04
C ALA A 88 -25.53 -14.03 16.49
N GLY A 89 -26.26 -14.74 15.62
CA GLY A 89 -27.45 -15.52 15.99
C GLY A 89 -28.55 -14.72 16.73
N GLY A 90 -28.63 -13.41 16.51
CA GLY A 90 -29.59 -12.51 17.19
C GLY A 90 -29.11 -11.87 18.49
N SER A 91 -27.88 -12.13 18.94
CA SER A 91 -27.29 -11.42 20.09
C SER A 91 -26.79 -10.03 19.67
N GLU A 92 -27.49 -8.97 20.09
CA GLU A 92 -27.11 -7.58 19.83
C GLU A 92 -25.67 -7.25 20.25
N GLU A 93 -25.19 -7.84 21.35
CA GLU A 93 -23.82 -7.61 21.83
C GLU A 93 -22.76 -8.07 20.83
N LYS A 94 -22.99 -9.20 20.15
CA LYS A 94 -22.09 -9.74 19.14
C LYS A 94 -22.17 -8.97 17.83
N VAL A 95 -23.38 -8.55 17.45
CA VAL A 95 -23.60 -7.67 16.30
C VAL A 95 -22.86 -6.35 16.51
N GLY A 96 -23.05 -5.69 17.66
CA GLY A 96 -22.39 -4.43 17.98
C GLY A 96 -20.85 -4.52 17.98
N LYS A 97 -20.31 -5.61 18.53
CA LYS A 97 -18.85 -5.88 18.48
C LYS A 97 -18.35 -6.10 17.05
N ALA A 98 -19.05 -6.88 16.23
CA ALA A 98 -18.67 -7.14 14.84
C ALA A 98 -18.69 -5.85 14.01
N THR A 99 -19.76 -5.06 14.12
CA THR A 99 -19.91 -3.81 13.38
C THR A 99 -18.85 -2.79 13.79
N LYS A 100 -18.50 -2.71 15.09
CA LYS A 100 -17.42 -1.83 15.57
C LYS A 100 -16.07 -2.20 14.95
N ILE A 101 -15.74 -3.49 14.87
CA ILE A 101 -14.49 -3.96 14.25
C ILE A 101 -14.50 -3.68 12.74
N LEU A 102 -15.64 -3.85 12.05
CA LEU A 102 -15.78 -3.50 10.63
C LEU A 102 -15.53 -2.01 10.38
N TYR A 103 -16.16 -1.11 11.14
CA TYR A 103 -15.94 0.33 11.00
C TYR A 103 -14.47 0.72 11.22
N MET A 104 -13.84 0.18 12.26
CA MET A 104 -12.41 0.42 12.53
C MET A 104 -11.52 -0.09 11.40
N SER A 105 -11.85 -1.24 10.79
CA SER A 105 -11.09 -1.82 9.70
C SER A 105 -11.23 -1.03 8.38
N ILE A 106 -12.46 -0.59 8.06
CA ILE A 106 -12.75 0.20 6.85
C ILE A 106 -12.07 1.57 6.91
N ILE A 107 -12.11 2.25 8.05
CA ILE A 107 -11.45 3.55 8.21
C ILE A 107 -9.94 3.43 8.00
N GLY A 108 -9.31 2.37 8.54
CA GLY A 108 -7.89 2.10 8.29
C GLY A 108 -7.57 1.87 6.82
N LEU A 109 -8.42 1.12 6.11
CA LEU A 109 -8.26 0.88 4.67
C LEU A 109 -8.36 2.17 3.85
N ILE A 110 -9.33 3.03 4.18
CA ILE A 110 -9.51 4.33 3.51
C ILE A 110 -8.28 5.22 3.69
N ILE A 111 -7.68 5.25 4.89
CA ILE A 111 -6.48 6.06 5.16
C ILE A 111 -5.31 5.61 4.29
N VAL A 112 -5.11 4.29 4.14
CA VAL A 112 -4.04 3.75 3.29
C VAL A 112 -4.25 4.13 1.82
N PHE A 113 -5.48 4.00 1.31
CA PHE A 113 -5.81 4.42 -0.05
C PHE A 113 -5.66 5.93 -0.25
N ALA A 114 -6.07 6.73 0.72
CA ALA A 114 -5.92 8.18 0.69
C ALA A 114 -4.45 8.60 0.66
N ALA A 115 -3.60 8.00 1.51
CA ALA A 115 -2.16 8.27 1.52
C ALA A 115 -1.49 7.96 0.18
N TYR A 116 -1.85 6.82 -0.44
CA TYR A 116 -1.34 6.46 -1.76
C TYR A 116 -1.83 7.42 -2.85
N GLY A 117 -3.13 7.76 -2.84
CA GLY A 117 -3.72 8.72 -3.78
C GLY A 117 -3.13 10.12 -3.68
N ILE A 118 -2.82 10.60 -2.47
CA ILE A 118 -2.15 11.89 -2.26
C ILE A 118 -0.73 11.84 -2.84
N THR A 119 0.00 10.75 -2.61
CA THR A 119 1.38 10.60 -3.10
C THR A 119 1.43 10.66 -4.63
N THR A 120 0.53 9.94 -5.33
CA THR A 120 0.47 9.97 -6.79
C THR A 120 0.00 11.31 -7.34
N PHE A 121 -0.93 11.97 -6.63
CA PHE A 121 -1.39 13.31 -6.98
C PHE A 121 -0.26 14.35 -6.92
N VAL A 122 0.56 14.34 -5.86
CA VAL A 122 1.71 15.24 -5.72
C VAL A 122 2.73 15.02 -6.83
N LEU A 123 3.06 13.75 -7.13
CA LEU A 123 3.98 13.43 -8.23
C LEU A 123 3.46 13.94 -9.58
N TRP A 124 2.17 13.78 -9.85
CA TRP A 124 1.53 14.27 -11.08
C TRP A 124 1.48 15.80 -11.16
N ALA A 125 1.24 16.48 -10.04
CA ALA A 125 1.25 17.94 -9.96
C ALA A 125 2.66 18.51 -10.22
N VAL A 126 3.69 17.89 -9.64
CA VAL A 126 5.09 18.28 -9.89
C VAL A 126 5.45 18.07 -11.36
N MET A 127 5.09 16.95 -11.99
CA MET A 127 5.41 16.67 -13.40
C MET A 127 4.83 17.70 -14.39
N GLN A 128 3.66 18.27 -14.09
CA GLN A 128 3.06 19.33 -14.91
C GLN A 128 3.74 20.69 -14.71
N GLY A 129 4.24 20.97 -13.50
CA GLY A 129 5.01 22.18 -13.22
C GLY A 129 6.38 22.24 -13.91
N VAL A 130 6.91 21.10 -14.37
CA VAL A 130 8.19 21.04 -15.12
C VAL A 130 8.03 21.20 -16.63
N GLN A 131 6.89 21.71 -17.11
CA GLN A 131 6.63 21.90 -18.55
C GLN A 131 7.00 23.29 -19.08
N GLU A 132 7.57 24.17 -18.26
CA GLU A 132 8.08 25.48 -18.72
C GLU A 132 9.61 25.47 -18.80
N SER A 133 10.14 24.74 -19.79
CA SER A 133 11.53 24.80 -20.24
C SER A 133 11.63 24.26 -21.68
N ASN A 134 10.65 24.60 -22.50
CA ASN A 134 10.80 24.53 -23.95
C ASN A 134 11.42 25.86 -24.39
N CYS A 135 12.74 25.99 -24.21
CA CYS A 135 13.50 27.00 -24.95
C CYS A 135 13.44 26.66 -26.46
N PRO A 136 13.12 27.61 -27.35
CA PRO A 136 12.96 27.33 -28.79
C PRO A 136 14.28 26.99 -29.54
N TRP A 137 15.44 26.93 -28.86
CA TRP A 137 16.75 27.06 -29.49
C TRP A 137 17.76 25.92 -29.22
N GLY A 138 17.32 24.66 -29.26
CA GLY A 138 18.24 23.52 -29.36
C GLY A 138 18.55 22.79 -28.04
N PRO A 139 19.35 21.72 -28.09
CA PRO A 139 19.13 20.57 -27.24
C PRO A 139 19.98 20.62 -25.97
N GLY A 140 19.29 20.56 -24.83
CA GLY A 140 19.92 20.35 -23.53
C GLY A 140 19.25 21.22 -22.49
N THR A 141 18.21 20.67 -21.87
CA THR A 141 17.61 21.12 -20.60
C THR A 141 17.24 22.61 -20.49
N CYS A 142 16.47 22.97 -19.46
CA CYS A 142 16.64 24.25 -18.77
C CYS A 142 18.12 24.64 -18.62
#